data_AF-A0AA96Z3M2-F1
#
_entry.id   AF-A0AA96Z3M2-F1
#
_cell.length_a   1.000
_cell.length_b   1.000
_cell.length_c   1.000
_cell.angle_alpha   90.00
_cell.angle_beta   90.00
_cell.angle_gamma   90.00
#
_symmetry.space_group_name_H-M   'P 1'
#
loop_
_entity.id
_entity.type
_entity.pdbx_description
1 polymer ?
#
loop_
_entity_poly.entity_id
_entity_poly.type
_entity_poly.pdbx_seq_one_letter_code
_entity_poly.pdbx_strand_id
1 'polypeptide(L)'
;MGNTVRFHRTYTPAQYERAAELWGRLLDSGRVSLKNDDYGSYLEKVTEEHLLQLIVNDGEKTYDYPAVTVTLVSYSDMGGYGSDIDAANVRALDETPGVQVNIDSSRDEGQAWTQLGELPGDLDDEVDTGLEWLESLVQSIEALNDYPFINEDRYYEYESECQEAAWDEYILSDITKDLDDWAGGYHWEDFGVSDDDLREMFYERVENWSFQGAGTVVCGNQDEIVLDIQEVVLEAWRGPLVDPAQTALPIAS
;
A
#
# COMPACT_ATOMS: atom_id res chain seq x y z
N MET A 1 -15.79 2.80 44.18
CA MET A 1 -14.40 3.15 43.84
C MET A 1 -14.51 4.19 42.75
N GLY A 2 -14.13 5.44 43.03
CA GLY A 2 -14.23 6.51 42.04
C GLY A 2 -13.17 6.28 40.98
N ASN A 3 -13.59 5.96 39.75
CA ASN A 3 -12.72 6.08 38.60
C ASN A 3 -12.43 7.55 38.40
N THR A 4 -11.22 7.95 38.69
CA THR A 4 -10.70 9.27 38.33
C THR A 4 -10.69 9.31 36.80
N VAL A 5 -11.55 10.14 36.20
CA VAL A 5 -11.39 10.54 34.80
C VAL A 5 -10.02 11.20 34.72
N ARG A 6 -9.05 10.52 34.09
CA ARG A 6 -7.80 11.15 33.73
C ARG A 6 -8.07 11.94 32.47
N PHE A 7 -8.16 13.25 32.61
CA PHE A 7 -8.01 14.11 31.44
C PHE A 7 -6.56 13.96 31.00
N HIS A 8 -6.32 13.24 29.91
CA HIS A 8 -4.98 13.08 29.35
C HIS A 8 -4.46 14.41 28.80
N ARG A 9 -5.36 15.27 28.28
CA ARG A 9 -5.03 16.62 27.80
C ARG A 9 -6.03 17.67 28.28
N THR A 10 -5.56 18.89 28.54
CA THR A 10 -6.42 20.02 28.92
C THR A 10 -6.61 20.94 27.72
N TYR A 11 -7.81 20.93 27.14
CA TYR A 11 -8.19 21.84 26.05
C TYR A 11 -8.64 23.20 26.59
N THR A 12 -8.25 24.28 25.93
CA THR A 12 -9.02 25.53 25.99
C THR A 12 -10.35 25.37 25.24
N PRO A 13 -11.39 26.18 25.54
CA PRO A 13 -12.66 26.10 24.81
C PRO A 13 -12.51 26.20 23.29
N ALA A 14 -11.61 27.05 22.80
CA ALA A 14 -11.35 27.23 21.37
C ALA A 14 -10.66 26.01 20.74
N GLN A 15 -9.70 25.39 21.44
CA GLN A 15 -9.04 24.17 20.97
C GLN A 15 -10.03 22.99 20.92
N TYR A 16 -10.91 22.88 21.91
CA TYR A 16 -11.94 21.86 21.95
C TYR A 16 -12.94 22.00 20.80
N GLU A 17 -13.40 23.22 20.53
CA GLU A 17 -14.29 23.52 19.39
C GLU A 17 -13.62 23.19 18.07
N ARG A 18 -12.34 23.57 17.89
CA ARG A 18 -11.55 23.21 16.70
C ARG A 18 -11.37 21.70 16.55
N ALA A 19 -11.09 20.97 17.63
CA ALA A 19 -10.99 19.51 17.59
C ALA A 19 -12.31 18.87 17.12
N ALA A 20 -13.43 19.33 17.68
CA ALA A 20 -14.77 18.85 17.31
C ALA A 20 -15.11 19.14 15.85
N GLU A 21 -14.76 20.33 15.35
CA GLU A 21 -14.92 20.70 13.94
C GLU A 21 -14.10 19.78 13.02
N LEU A 22 -12.81 19.59 13.30
CA LEU A 22 -11.92 18.78 12.48
C LEU A 22 -12.36 17.31 12.44
N TRP A 23 -12.69 16.73 13.59
CA TRP A 23 -13.22 15.37 13.63
C TRP A 23 -14.55 15.25 12.92
N GLY A 24 -15.45 16.23 13.08
CA GLY A 24 -16.72 16.26 12.35
C GLY A 24 -16.51 16.24 10.84
N ARG A 25 -15.59 17.08 10.32
CA ARG A 25 -15.21 17.11 8.91
C ARG A 25 -14.65 15.77 8.41
N LEU A 26 -13.78 15.13 9.18
CA LEU A 26 -13.24 13.82 8.82
C LEU A 26 -14.35 12.76 8.73
N LEU A 27 -15.26 12.74 9.72
CA LEU A 27 -16.39 11.81 9.77
C LEU A 27 -17.41 12.06 8.63
N ASP A 28 -17.54 13.30 8.18
CA ASP A 28 -18.39 13.67 7.05
C ASP A 28 -17.74 13.34 5.69
N SER A 29 -16.46 12.97 5.66
CA SER A 29 -15.83 12.49 4.44
C SER A 29 -16.45 11.15 4.03
N GLY A 30 -16.92 11.02 2.80
CA GLY A 30 -17.52 9.78 2.29
C GLY A 30 -16.53 8.61 2.11
N ARG A 31 -15.28 8.78 2.57
CA ARG A 31 -14.17 7.85 2.43
C ARG A 31 -13.88 7.05 3.69
N VAL A 32 -14.31 7.53 4.85
CA VAL A 32 -14.03 6.86 6.13
C VAL A 32 -15.09 5.82 6.48
N SER A 33 -14.68 4.82 7.26
CA SER A 33 -15.61 3.89 7.92
C SER A 33 -15.31 3.81 9.41
N LEU A 34 -16.33 3.48 10.19
CA LEU A 34 -16.26 3.53 11.65
C LEU A 34 -16.45 2.15 12.24
N LYS A 35 -15.67 1.83 13.27
CA LYS A 35 -15.75 0.57 13.99
C LYS A 35 -15.79 0.81 15.49
N ASN A 36 -16.72 0.16 16.16
CA ASN A 36 -16.80 0.11 17.61
C ASN A 36 -15.79 -0.92 18.13
N ASP A 37 -14.89 -0.50 19.03
CA ASP A 37 -13.80 -1.36 19.50
C ASP A 37 -14.23 -2.39 20.55
N ASP A 38 -15.33 -2.17 21.29
CA ASP A 38 -15.80 -3.11 22.31
C ASP A 38 -16.42 -4.38 21.70
N TYR A 39 -17.05 -4.27 20.52
CA TYR A 39 -17.76 -5.39 19.87
C TYR A 39 -17.26 -5.70 18.46
N GLY A 40 -16.36 -4.88 17.91
CA GLY A 40 -15.85 -5.01 16.55
C GLY A 40 -16.89 -4.72 15.45
N SER A 41 -18.06 -4.18 15.80
CA SER A 41 -19.14 -3.89 14.85
C SER A 41 -18.96 -2.55 14.16
N TYR A 42 -19.22 -2.51 12.86
CA TYR A 42 -19.26 -1.26 12.10
C TYR A 42 -20.35 -0.32 12.64
N LEU A 43 -20.02 0.97 12.68
CA LEU A 43 -20.93 2.05 13.04
C LEU A 43 -21.28 2.84 11.78
N GLU A 44 -22.56 3.15 11.62
CA GLU A 44 -23.00 4.03 10.53
C GLU A 44 -22.66 5.50 10.82
N LYS A 45 -22.70 5.90 12.10
CA LYS A 45 -22.42 7.26 12.54
C LYS A 45 -22.11 7.31 14.04
N VAL A 46 -21.46 8.40 14.44
CA VAL A 46 -21.22 8.79 15.83
C VAL A 46 -22.10 10.01 16.14
N THR A 47 -22.72 10.05 17.32
CA THR A 47 -23.49 11.24 17.74
C THR A 47 -22.55 12.36 18.17
N GLU A 48 -23.02 13.61 18.11
CA GLU A 48 -22.24 14.76 18.60
C GLU A 48 -21.79 14.55 20.06
N GLU A 49 -22.69 14.10 20.93
CA GLU A 49 -22.36 13.80 22.33
C GLU A 49 -21.25 12.73 22.46
N HIS A 50 -21.30 11.66 21.67
CA HIS A 50 -20.28 10.60 21.67
C HIS A 50 -18.93 11.15 21.21
N LEU A 51 -18.89 11.90 20.10
CA LEU A 51 -17.67 12.55 19.61
C LEU A 51 -17.05 13.46 20.68
N LEU A 52 -17.87 14.33 21.26
CA LEU A 52 -17.44 15.29 22.28
C LEU A 52 -16.87 14.58 23.51
N GLN A 53 -17.46 13.47 23.94
CA GLN A 53 -16.95 12.65 25.04
C GLN A 53 -15.61 11.97 24.70
N LEU A 54 -15.44 11.48 23.47
CA LEU A 54 -14.18 10.88 23.03
C LEU A 54 -13.06 11.92 22.95
N ILE A 55 -13.31 13.14 22.47
CA ILE A 55 -12.28 14.21 22.43
C ILE A 55 -11.79 14.54 23.85
N VAL A 56 -12.72 14.65 24.81
CA VAL A 56 -12.37 14.94 26.21
C VAL A 56 -11.55 13.81 26.84
N ASN A 57 -11.78 12.58 26.42
CA ASN A 57 -11.14 11.39 26.95
C ASN A 57 -9.99 10.87 26.04
N ASP A 58 -9.50 11.70 25.12
CA ASP A 58 -8.40 11.39 24.19
C ASP A 58 -8.61 10.07 23.42
N GLY A 59 -9.83 9.87 22.94
CA GLY A 59 -10.27 8.70 22.18
C GLY A 59 -10.48 7.41 22.99
N GLU A 60 -10.17 7.42 24.29
CA GLU A 60 -10.48 6.30 25.17
C GLU A 60 -11.98 6.18 25.41
N LYS A 61 -12.45 4.94 25.61
CA LYS A 61 -13.85 4.68 25.96
C LYS A 61 -14.24 5.35 27.28
N THR A 62 -15.47 5.83 27.33
CA THR A 62 -16.09 6.37 28.54
C THR A 62 -17.04 5.35 29.16
N TYR A 63 -17.76 5.74 30.21
CA TYR A 63 -18.77 4.87 30.82
C TYR A 63 -19.95 4.62 29.87
N ASP A 64 -20.35 5.64 29.11
CA ASP A 64 -21.54 5.61 28.26
C ASP A 64 -21.21 5.30 26.79
N TYR A 65 -19.96 5.51 26.38
CA TYR A 65 -19.57 5.46 24.99
C TYR A 65 -18.31 4.62 24.74
N PRO A 66 -18.34 3.71 23.75
CA PRO A 66 -17.17 2.91 23.37
C PRO A 66 -16.14 3.75 22.64
N ALA A 67 -14.90 3.25 22.63
CA ALA A 67 -13.84 3.70 21.75
C ALA A 67 -14.22 3.39 20.29
N VAL A 68 -13.80 4.26 19.37
CA VAL A 68 -14.15 4.15 17.95
C VAL A 68 -12.89 4.31 17.11
N THR A 69 -12.62 3.29 16.30
CA THR A 69 -11.63 3.36 15.24
C THR A 69 -12.25 4.00 13.99
N VAL A 70 -11.53 4.96 13.38
CA VAL A 70 -11.84 5.53 12.06
C VAL A 70 -10.87 4.93 11.05
N THR A 71 -11.37 4.06 10.17
CA THR A 71 -10.60 3.59 9.02
C THR A 71 -10.60 4.68 7.96
N LEU A 72 -9.42 5.17 7.61
CA LEU A 72 -9.20 6.27 6.68
C LEU A 72 -9.22 5.79 5.24
N VAL A 73 -8.43 4.74 4.98
CA VAL A 73 -8.32 4.05 3.69
C VAL A 73 -8.07 2.58 3.99
N SER A 74 -8.64 1.70 3.19
CA SER A 74 -8.37 0.27 3.24
C SER A 74 -8.50 -0.36 1.88
N TYR A 75 -7.74 -1.42 1.63
CA TYR A 75 -7.87 -2.27 0.46
C TYR A 75 -7.87 -3.74 0.87
N SER A 76 -8.39 -4.59 -0.01
CA SER A 76 -8.27 -6.04 0.06
C SER A 76 -8.17 -6.54 -1.37
N ASP A 77 -7.19 -7.37 -1.67
CA ASP A 77 -7.06 -8.05 -2.96
C ASP A 77 -7.64 -9.46 -2.91
N MET A 78 -8.39 -9.79 -1.85
CA MET A 78 -9.02 -11.10 -1.74
C MET A 78 -9.99 -11.32 -2.91
N GLY A 79 -9.62 -12.26 -3.78
CA GLY A 79 -10.38 -12.58 -4.99
C GLY A 79 -10.10 -11.67 -6.18
N GLY A 80 -9.02 -10.89 -6.17
CA GLY A 80 -8.63 -9.97 -7.26
C GLY A 80 -9.48 -8.71 -7.32
N TYR A 81 -10.07 -8.32 -6.19
CA TYR A 81 -10.96 -7.15 -6.07
C TYR A 81 -10.34 -6.09 -5.15
N GLY A 82 -9.20 -5.54 -5.56
CA GLY A 82 -8.53 -4.45 -4.85
C GLY A 82 -8.31 -3.24 -5.74
N SER A 83 -8.15 -2.07 -5.11
CA SER A 83 -7.79 -0.82 -5.77
C SER A 83 -6.33 -0.53 -5.46
N ASP A 84 -5.49 -0.54 -6.50
CA ASP A 84 -4.07 -0.17 -6.46
C ASP A 84 -3.87 1.23 -5.89
N ILE A 85 -4.81 2.13 -6.22
CA ILE A 85 -4.88 3.49 -5.68
C ILE A 85 -5.07 3.47 -4.16
N ASP A 86 -5.98 2.64 -3.64
CA ASP A 86 -6.22 2.55 -2.19
C ASP A 86 -5.03 1.90 -1.47
N ALA A 87 -4.35 0.95 -2.10
CA ALA A 87 -3.10 0.38 -1.56
C ALA A 87 -1.97 1.40 -1.49
N ALA A 88 -1.78 2.20 -2.54
CA ALA A 88 -0.82 3.30 -2.53
C ALA A 88 -1.19 4.36 -1.48
N ASN A 89 -2.47 4.69 -1.32
CA ASN A 89 -2.92 5.66 -0.31
C ASN A 89 -2.72 5.14 1.12
N VAL A 90 -2.92 3.84 1.39
CA VAL A 90 -2.58 3.24 2.69
C VAL A 90 -1.09 3.41 3.00
N ARG A 91 -0.22 3.18 2.01
CA ARG A 91 1.24 3.38 2.16
C ARG A 91 1.62 4.85 2.28
N ALA A 92 0.95 5.75 1.56
CA ALA A 92 1.20 7.19 1.64
C ALA A 92 0.84 7.77 3.01
N LEU A 93 -0.06 7.11 3.75
CA LEU A 93 -0.42 7.45 5.11
C LEU A 93 0.53 6.84 6.16
N ASP A 94 1.44 5.95 5.76
CA ASP A 94 2.48 5.47 6.66
C ASP A 94 3.33 6.66 7.13
N GLU A 95 3.79 6.60 8.37
CA GLU A 95 4.49 7.70 9.05
C GLU A 95 3.67 8.99 9.27
N THR A 96 2.38 9.04 8.88
CA THR A 96 1.52 10.19 9.21
C THR A 96 1.24 10.21 10.72
N PRO A 97 1.49 11.33 11.42
CA PRO A 97 1.25 11.40 12.86
C PRO A 97 -0.18 11.00 13.23
N GLY A 98 -0.32 10.14 14.26
CA GLY A 98 -1.62 9.67 14.74
C GLY A 98 -2.29 8.59 13.88
N VAL A 99 -1.72 8.26 12.71
CA VAL A 99 -2.23 7.19 11.86
C VAL A 99 -1.49 5.90 12.14
N GLN A 100 -2.23 4.82 12.32
CA GLN A 100 -1.70 3.47 12.36
C GLN A 100 -1.94 2.80 11.01
N VAL A 101 -0.89 2.15 10.49
CA VAL A 101 -0.94 1.38 9.25
C VAL A 101 -0.66 -0.09 9.55
N ASN A 102 -1.43 -0.97 8.93
CA ASN A 102 -1.16 -2.39 8.89
C ASN A 102 -1.34 -2.88 7.46
N ILE A 103 -0.33 -3.61 7.01
CA ILE A 103 -0.26 -4.25 5.71
C ILE A 103 0.04 -5.72 6.01
N ASP A 104 -0.92 -6.60 5.77
CA ASP A 104 -0.69 -8.03 5.96
C ASP A 104 0.10 -8.55 4.75
N SER A 105 1.35 -8.95 4.96
CA SER A 105 2.19 -9.52 3.89
C SER A 105 1.71 -10.87 3.36
N SER A 106 0.77 -11.54 4.06
CA SER A 106 0.29 -12.89 3.72
C SER A 106 -1.12 -12.92 3.13
N ARG A 107 -1.81 -11.79 3.20
CA ARG A 107 -3.16 -11.55 2.71
C ARG A 107 -3.13 -10.17 2.18
N ASP A 108 -3.37 -9.99 0.89
CA ASP A 108 -3.24 -8.74 0.14
C ASP A 108 -4.21 -7.64 0.61
N GLU A 109 -4.24 -7.34 1.90
CA GLU A 109 -5.14 -6.44 2.58
C GLU A 109 -4.32 -5.49 3.44
N GLY A 110 -4.76 -4.24 3.45
CA GLY A 110 -4.11 -3.20 4.22
C GLY A 110 -5.10 -2.13 4.61
N GLN A 111 -4.83 -1.47 5.72
CA GLN A 111 -5.64 -0.36 6.19
C GLN A 111 -4.79 0.65 6.93
N ALA A 112 -5.18 1.92 6.77
CA ALA A 112 -4.73 3.04 7.57
C ALA A 112 -5.91 3.50 8.44
N TRP A 113 -5.69 3.66 9.74
CA TRP A 113 -6.74 4.07 10.67
C TRP A 113 -6.20 5.02 11.74
N THR A 114 -7.12 5.69 12.42
CA THR A 114 -6.83 6.54 13.58
C THR A 114 -7.90 6.32 14.66
N GLN A 115 -7.56 6.55 15.91
CA GLN A 115 -8.51 6.53 17.02
C GLN A 115 -9.34 7.82 17.02
N LEU A 116 -10.67 7.71 17.04
CA LEU A 116 -11.54 8.88 17.06
C LEU A 116 -11.41 9.63 18.39
N GLY A 117 -11.11 10.93 18.32
CA GLY A 117 -11.01 11.80 19.50
C GLY A 117 -9.61 11.90 20.09
N GLU A 118 -8.67 11.06 19.66
CA GLU A 118 -7.26 11.15 20.04
C GLU A 118 -6.55 12.21 19.17
N LEU A 119 -5.75 13.10 19.75
CA LEU A 119 -4.93 13.98 18.92
C LEU A 119 -3.68 13.24 18.41
N PRO A 120 -3.32 13.41 17.13
CA PRO A 120 -2.08 12.87 16.59
C PRO A 120 -0.84 13.12 17.47
N GLY A 121 -0.09 12.05 17.73
CA GLY A 121 1.23 12.04 18.37
C GLY A 121 1.26 12.05 19.91
N ASP A 122 2.37 11.56 20.47
CA ASP A 122 2.68 11.48 21.91
C ASP A 122 3.13 12.85 22.47
N LEU A 123 2.25 13.85 22.42
CA LEU A 123 2.54 15.19 22.89
C LEU A 123 1.61 15.56 24.06
N ASP A 124 2.01 15.15 25.26
CA ASP A 124 1.28 15.42 26.52
C ASP A 124 0.96 16.92 26.74
N ASP A 125 1.67 17.86 26.08
CA ASP A 125 1.53 19.31 26.28
C ASP A 125 1.37 20.16 24.99
N GLU A 126 1.31 19.58 23.78
CA GLU A 126 1.23 20.36 22.52
C GLU A 126 -0.07 20.14 21.73
N VAL A 127 -1.20 20.52 22.36
CA VAL A 127 -2.53 20.44 21.74
C VAL A 127 -2.59 21.15 20.38
N ASP A 128 -1.93 22.30 20.23
CA ASP A 128 -1.94 23.05 18.97
C ASP A 128 -1.23 22.30 17.84
N THR A 129 -0.07 21.67 18.12
CA THR A 129 0.64 20.80 17.16
C THR A 129 -0.23 19.61 16.74
N GLY A 130 -0.88 18.95 17.71
CA GLY A 130 -1.80 17.84 17.41
C GLY A 130 -2.99 18.27 16.55
N LEU A 131 -3.53 19.48 16.78
CA LEU A 131 -4.61 20.05 15.97
C LEU A 131 -4.15 20.39 14.55
N GLU A 132 -2.92 20.88 14.37
CA GLU A 132 -2.34 21.12 13.05
C GLU A 132 -2.15 19.81 12.27
N TRP A 133 -1.70 18.74 12.93
CA TRP A 133 -1.60 17.42 12.31
C TRP A 133 -2.97 16.82 11.97
N LEU A 134 -3.96 16.94 12.86
CA LEU A 134 -5.32 16.51 12.58
C LEU A 134 -5.92 17.28 11.39
N GLU A 135 -5.67 18.59 11.32
CA GLU A 135 -6.11 19.40 10.19
C GLU A 135 -5.46 18.95 8.87
N SER A 136 -4.15 18.67 8.87
CA SER A 136 -3.44 18.14 7.70
C SER A 136 -4.00 16.78 7.26
N LEU A 137 -4.34 15.91 8.22
CA LEU A 137 -4.97 14.62 7.94
C LEU A 137 -6.35 14.80 7.30
N VAL A 138 -7.20 15.64 7.91
CA VAL A 138 -8.55 15.96 7.39
C VAL A 138 -8.46 16.47 5.95
N GLN A 139 -7.57 17.42 5.68
CA GLN A 139 -7.39 17.98 4.33
C GLN A 139 -6.95 16.91 3.32
N SER A 140 -6.07 16.00 3.73
CA SER A 140 -5.59 14.90 2.86
C SER A 140 -6.72 13.93 2.51
N ILE A 141 -7.56 13.57 3.49
CA ILE A 141 -8.70 12.66 3.27
C ILE A 141 -9.83 13.36 2.50
N GLU A 142 -10.10 14.63 2.76
CA GLU A 142 -11.08 15.41 1.98
C GLU A 142 -10.66 15.53 0.51
N ALA A 143 -9.37 15.74 0.23
CA ALA A 143 -8.84 15.83 -1.13
C ALA A 143 -9.07 14.55 -1.96
N LEU A 144 -9.17 13.38 -1.30
CA LEU A 144 -9.50 12.11 -1.96
C LEU A 144 -10.88 12.08 -2.63
N ASN A 145 -11.77 13.02 -2.29
CA ASN A 145 -13.06 13.15 -2.98
C ASN A 145 -12.93 13.75 -4.39
N ASP A 146 -11.91 14.58 -4.60
CA ASP A 146 -11.68 15.30 -5.86
C ASP A 146 -10.54 14.70 -6.69
N TYR A 147 -9.54 14.11 -6.04
CA TYR A 147 -8.35 13.55 -6.68
C TYR A 147 -7.94 12.24 -5.99
N PRO A 148 -7.65 11.15 -6.73
CA PRO A 148 -7.59 9.82 -6.15
C PRO A 148 -6.33 9.53 -5.29
N PHE A 149 -5.30 10.39 -5.34
CA PHE A 149 -4.04 10.14 -4.64
C PHE A 149 -3.79 11.15 -3.52
N ILE A 150 -3.38 10.65 -2.35
CA ILE A 150 -2.78 11.48 -1.29
C ILE A 150 -1.41 11.98 -1.75
N ASN A 151 -0.64 11.11 -2.41
CA ASN A 151 0.68 11.42 -2.95
C ASN A 151 0.89 10.60 -4.24
N GLU A 152 0.96 11.29 -5.37
CA GLU A 152 1.12 10.66 -6.70
C GLU A 152 2.50 10.02 -6.87
N ASP A 153 3.56 10.61 -6.29
CA ASP A 153 4.91 10.03 -6.32
C ASP A 153 4.93 8.67 -5.59
N ARG A 154 4.22 8.57 -4.45
CA ARG A 154 4.06 7.31 -3.71
C ARG A 154 3.29 6.25 -4.50
N TYR A 155 2.37 6.65 -5.37
CA TYR A 155 1.70 5.72 -6.26
C TYR A 155 2.67 5.14 -7.31
N TYR A 156 3.50 5.98 -7.94
CA TYR A 156 4.49 5.49 -8.91
C TYR A 156 5.59 4.64 -8.26
N GLU A 157 6.03 4.98 -7.05
CA GLU A 157 6.92 4.12 -6.27
C GLU A 157 6.27 2.74 -6.03
N TYR A 158 5.00 2.73 -5.62
CA TYR A 158 4.25 1.50 -5.40
C TYR A 158 4.06 0.67 -6.67
N GLU A 159 3.74 1.32 -7.79
CA GLU A 159 3.65 0.66 -9.10
C GLU A 159 4.98 -0.01 -9.47
N SER A 160 6.10 0.70 -9.31
CA SER A 160 7.42 0.13 -9.56
C SER A 160 7.70 -1.08 -8.67
N GLU A 161 7.39 -1.00 -7.37
CA GLU A 161 7.58 -2.14 -6.45
C GLU A 161 6.75 -3.37 -6.85
N CYS A 162 5.52 -3.19 -7.32
CA CYS A 162 4.69 -4.28 -7.81
C CYS A 162 5.26 -4.91 -9.10
N GLN A 163 5.81 -4.12 -10.01
CA GLN A 163 6.47 -4.64 -11.21
C GLN A 163 7.72 -5.46 -10.87
N GLU A 164 8.50 -5.00 -9.90
CA GLU A 164 9.66 -5.72 -9.38
C GLU A 164 9.24 -7.04 -8.71
N ALA A 165 8.16 -7.03 -7.93
CA ALA A 165 7.62 -8.25 -7.33
C ALA A 165 7.14 -9.26 -8.38
N ALA A 166 6.46 -8.79 -9.44
CA ALA A 166 6.03 -9.64 -10.54
C ALA A 166 7.21 -10.33 -11.26
N TRP A 167 8.34 -9.63 -11.40
CA TRP A 167 9.58 -10.21 -11.92
C TRP A 167 10.00 -11.44 -11.12
N ASP A 168 10.13 -11.26 -9.80
CA ASP A 168 10.60 -12.27 -8.87
C ASP A 168 9.62 -13.44 -8.70
N GLU A 169 8.31 -13.17 -8.79
CA GLU A 169 7.29 -14.18 -8.53
C GLU A 169 7.02 -15.13 -9.71
N TYR A 170 6.92 -14.61 -10.93
CA TYR A 170 6.47 -15.43 -12.05
C TYR A 170 7.11 -15.12 -13.41
N ILE A 171 7.52 -13.89 -13.70
CA ILE A 171 8.03 -13.54 -15.05
C ILE A 171 9.34 -14.25 -15.34
N LEU A 172 10.31 -14.18 -14.42
CA LEU A 172 11.60 -14.86 -14.60
C LEU A 172 11.39 -16.37 -14.75
N SER A 173 10.50 -16.94 -13.95
CA SER A 173 10.13 -18.36 -14.02
C SER A 173 9.56 -18.72 -15.40
N ASP A 174 8.69 -17.90 -15.97
CA ASP A 174 8.10 -18.16 -17.29
C ASP A 174 9.14 -18.09 -18.41
N ILE A 175 10.07 -17.13 -18.35
CA ILE A 175 11.18 -17.04 -19.32
C ILE A 175 12.08 -18.26 -19.22
N THR A 176 12.51 -18.60 -17.99
CA THR A 176 13.56 -19.60 -17.75
C THR A 176 13.08 -21.04 -17.89
N LYS A 177 11.80 -21.30 -17.64
CA LYS A 177 11.24 -22.66 -17.71
C LYS A 177 11.41 -23.31 -19.08
N ASP A 178 11.06 -22.63 -20.17
CA ASP A 178 11.21 -23.26 -21.48
C ASP A 178 12.69 -23.32 -21.89
N LEU A 179 13.52 -22.36 -21.46
CA LEU A 179 14.97 -22.41 -21.68
C LEU A 179 15.60 -23.64 -21.00
N ASP A 180 15.23 -23.93 -19.75
CA ASP A 180 15.66 -25.12 -19.01
C ASP A 180 15.21 -26.42 -19.70
N ASP A 181 13.96 -26.46 -20.19
CA ASP A 181 13.43 -27.58 -20.97
C ASP A 181 14.22 -27.79 -22.28
N TRP A 182 14.57 -26.70 -22.97
CA TRP A 182 15.39 -26.73 -24.19
C TRP A 182 16.85 -27.15 -23.92
N ALA A 183 17.41 -26.73 -22.80
CA ALA A 183 18.75 -27.12 -22.39
C ALA A 183 18.83 -28.63 -22.08
N GLY A 184 17.70 -29.31 -21.90
CA GLY A 184 17.64 -30.75 -21.69
C GLY A 184 17.89 -31.15 -20.24
N GLY A 185 17.43 -30.33 -19.29
CA GLY A 185 17.61 -30.54 -17.86
C GLY A 185 18.89 -29.92 -17.28
N TYR A 186 19.51 -28.99 -18.02
CA TYR A 186 20.55 -28.09 -17.55
C TYR A 186 19.94 -26.72 -17.22
N HIS A 187 20.68 -25.87 -16.50
CA HIS A 187 20.22 -24.53 -16.13
C HIS A 187 20.36 -23.55 -17.30
N TRP A 188 19.39 -22.67 -17.49
CA TRP A 188 19.38 -21.62 -18.53
C TRP A 188 20.63 -20.72 -18.48
N GLU A 189 21.29 -20.60 -17.32
CA GLU A 189 22.58 -19.91 -17.19
C GLU A 189 23.67 -20.52 -18.10
N ASP A 190 23.55 -21.79 -18.52
CA ASP A 190 24.46 -22.43 -19.49
C ASP A 190 24.36 -21.81 -20.89
N PHE A 191 23.32 -21.03 -21.17
CA PHE A 191 23.26 -20.16 -22.35
C PHE A 191 24.17 -18.93 -22.21
N GLY A 192 24.81 -18.68 -21.06
CA GLY A 192 25.72 -17.55 -20.86
C GLY A 192 25.00 -16.19 -20.77
N VAL A 193 23.74 -16.21 -20.36
CA VAL A 193 22.89 -15.04 -20.12
C VAL A 193 22.65 -14.95 -18.62
N SER A 194 22.65 -13.74 -18.05
CA SER A 194 22.36 -13.50 -16.64
C SER A 194 20.89 -13.10 -16.41
N ASP A 195 20.47 -13.07 -15.14
CA ASP A 195 19.14 -12.62 -14.74
C ASP A 195 18.94 -11.16 -15.17
N ASP A 196 19.94 -10.32 -14.92
CA ASP A 196 19.96 -8.91 -15.31
C ASP A 196 19.82 -8.72 -16.83
N ASP A 197 20.44 -9.59 -17.65
CA ASP A 197 20.29 -9.53 -19.11
C ASP A 197 18.86 -9.88 -19.54
N LEU A 198 18.27 -10.94 -18.96
CA LEU A 198 16.88 -11.32 -19.23
C LEU A 198 15.92 -10.21 -18.78
N ARG A 199 16.22 -9.58 -17.65
CA ARG A 199 15.48 -8.46 -17.10
C ARG A 199 15.51 -7.27 -18.04
N GLU A 200 16.69 -6.84 -18.47
CA GLU A 200 16.85 -5.76 -19.43
C GLU A 200 16.07 -6.06 -20.72
N MET A 201 16.22 -7.27 -21.29
CA MET A 201 15.48 -7.68 -22.48
C MET A 201 13.96 -7.63 -22.29
N PHE A 202 13.46 -8.03 -21.12
CA PHE A 202 12.04 -7.99 -20.80
C PHE A 202 11.53 -6.55 -20.72
N TYR A 203 12.12 -5.71 -19.86
CA TYR A 203 11.68 -4.33 -19.66
C TYR A 203 11.83 -3.45 -20.91
N GLU A 204 12.77 -3.75 -21.82
CA GLU A 204 12.85 -3.08 -23.13
C GLU A 204 11.65 -3.34 -24.05
N ARG A 205 10.93 -4.45 -23.83
CA ARG A 205 9.79 -4.89 -24.67
C ARG A 205 8.44 -4.65 -24.02
N VAL A 206 8.40 -4.33 -22.73
CA VAL A 206 7.16 -4.02 -22.04
C VAL A 206 6.58 -2.73 -22.60
N GLU A 207 5.37 -2.80 -23.15
CA GLU A 207 4.64 -1.62 -23.62
C GLU A 207 3.70 -1.06 -22.54
N ASN A 208 3.12 -1.95 -21.73
CA ASN A 208 2.17 -1.57 -20.70
C ASN A 208 2.08 -2.60 -19.55
N TRP A 209 1.96 -2.06 -18.35
CA TRP A 209 1.55 -2.78 -17.15
C TRP A 209 0.09 -2.49 -16.86
N SER A 210 -0.57 -3.44 -16.18
CA SER A 210 -1.91 -3.23 -15.66
C SER A 210 -2.07 -3.93 -14.32
N PHE A 211 -2.69 -3.26 -13.36
CA PHE A 211 -3.06 -3.89 -12.10
C PHE A 211 -4.21 -4.88 -12.30
N GLN A 212 -4.07 -6.06 -11.68
CA GLN A 212 -5.09 -7.10 -11.54
C GLN A 212 -5.47 -7.22 -10.06
N GLY A 213 -5.81 -6.09 -9.45
CA GLY A 213 -6.01 -6.01 -8.01
C GLY A 213 -5.33 -4.81 -7.37
N ALA A 214 -5.11 -4.91 -6.07
CA ALA A 214 -4.40 -3.92 -5.28
C ALA A 214 -2.88 -4.05 -5.38
N GLY A 215 -2.34 -5.28 -5.42
CA GLY A 215 -0.88 -5.52 -5.36
C GLY A 215 -0.32 -6.31 -6.54
N THR A 216 -1.18 -6.88 -7.38
CA THR A 216 -0.76 -7.68 -8.53
C THR A 216 -0.76 -6.84 -9.79
N VAL A 217 0.36 -6.82 -10.51
CA VAL A 217 0.44 -6.29 -11.88
C VAL A 217 0.63 -7.42 -12.88
N VAL A 218 0.20 -7.21 -14.12
CA VAL A 218 0.46 -8.08 -15.26
C VAL A 218 0.90 -7.27 -16.47
N CYS A 219 1.76 -7.87 -17.28
CA CYS A 219 2.17 -7.31 -18.56
C CYS A 219 1.28 -7.90 -19.68
N GLY A 220 0.56 -7.04 -20.40
CA GLY A 220 -0.49 -7.48 -21.34
C GLY A 220 0.01 -8.32 -22.51
N ASN A 221 1.28 -8.17 -22.89
CA ASN A 221 1.97 -8.89 -23.94
C ASN A 221 3.04 -9.86 -23.41
N GLN A 222 2.96 -10.26 -22.14
CA GLN A 222 3.97 -11.11 -21.48
C GLN A 222 4.31 -12.37 -22.29
N ASP A 223 3.31 -13.15 -22.71
CA ASP A 223 3.56 -14.38 -23.47
C ASP A 223 4.36 -14.13 -24.76
N GLU A 224 4.07 -13.04 -25.47
CA GLU A 224 4.78 -12.66 -26.70
C GLU A 224 6.21 -12.22 -26.41
N ILE A 225 6.42 -11.45 -25.33
CA ILE A 225 7.76 -11.02 -24.88
C ILE A 225 8.61 -12.23 -24.47
N VAL A 226 8.02 -13.13 -23.67
CA VAL A 226 8.69 -14.34 -23.20
C VAL A 226 9.16 -15.18 -24.38
N LEU A 227 8.29 -15.41 -25.37
CA LEU A 227 8.64 -16.15 -26.58
C LEU A 227 9.74 -15.45 -27.39
N ASP A 228 9.68 -14.13 -27.58
CA ASP A 228 10.71 -13.38 -28.31
C ASP A 228 12.07 -13.46 -27.61
N ILE A 229 12.12 -13.31 -26.28
CA ILE A 229 13.36 -13.42 -25.49
C ILE A 229 13.95 -14.84 -25.63
N GLN A 230 13.12 -15.87 -25.49
CA GLN A 230 13.56 -17.25 -25.66
C GLN A 230 14.13 -17.49 -27.06
N GLU A 231 13.49 -16.97 -28.12
CA GLU A 231 13.99 -17.05 -29.49
C GLU A 231 15.34 -16.34 -29.64
N VAL A 232 15.48 -15.11 -29.12
CA VAL A 232 16.73 -14.34 -29.15
C VAL A 232 17.88 -15.09 -28.46
N VAL A 233 17.65 -15.65 -27.27
CA VAL A 233 18.65 -16.41 -26.52
C VAL A 233 19.05 -17.68 -27.30
N LEU A 234 18.07 -18.43 -27.82
CA LEU A 234 18.33 -19.65 -28.58
C LEU A 234 19.03 -19.37 -29.92
N GLU A 235 18.69 -18.30 -30.62
CA GLU A 235 19.37 -17.88 -31.85
C GLU A 235 20.81 -17.46 -31.59
N ALA A 236 21.05 -16.67 -30.54
CA ALA A 236 22.39 -16.28 -30.13
C ALA A 236 23.26 -17.51 -29.81
N TRP A 237 22.68 -18.49 -29.11
CA TRP A 237 23.34 -19.76 -28.81
C TRP A 237 23.59 -20.64 -30.04
N ARG A 238 22.69 -20.61 -31.03
CA ARG A 238 22.82 -21.35 -32.31
C ARG A 238 23.67 -20.63 -33.36
N GLY A 239 24.01 -19.35 -33.15
CA GLY A 239 24.88 -18.53 -34.00
C GLY A 239 26.29 -19.11 -34.17
N PRO A 240 27.02 -18.77 -35.25
CA PRO A 240 27.94 -19.70 -35.90
C PRO A 240 29.18 -20.07 -35.07
N LEU A 241 29.32 -21.38 -34.84
CA LEU A 241 30.48 -22.11 -34.28
C LEU A 241 30.84 -21.74 -32.83
N VAL A 242 29.98 -22.14 -31.88
CA VAL A 242 30.44 -22.50 -30.54
C VAL A 242 31.49 -23.61 -30.73
N ASP A 243 32.76 -23.29 -30.46
CA ASP A 243 33.80 -24.31 -30.32
C ASP A 243 33.27 -25.35 -29.32
N PRO A 244 33.31 -26.66 -29.59
CA PRO A 244 32.86 -27.67 -28.63
C PRO A 244 33.56 -27.63 -27.25
N ALA A 245 34.61 -26.80 -27.09
CA ALA A 245 35.24 -26.48 -25.81
C ALA A 245 34.79 -25.15 -25.16
N GLN A 246 33.87 -24.40 -25.76
CA GLN A 246 33.43 -23.09 -25.31
C GLN A 246 32.22 -23.23 -24.38
N THR A 247 32.40 -22.86 -23.11
CA THR A 247 31.38 -23.00 -22.05
C THR A 247 30.59 -21.72 -21.78
N ALA A 248 30.75 -20.66 -22.60
CA ALA A 248 30.02 -19.40 -22.45
C ALA A 248 29.98 -18.60 -23.78
N LEU A 249 28.90 -17.82 -23.97
CA LEU A 249 28.72 -16.96 -25.14
C LEU A 249 29.76 -15.82 -25.19
N PRO A 250 30.18 -15.38 -26.38
CA PRO A 250 30.84 -14.10 -26.54
C PRO A 250 29.79 -13.00 -26.39
N ILE A 251 29.78 -12.31 -25.26
CA ILE A 251 28.93 -11.13 -25.04
C ILE A 251 29.27 -10.11 -26.15
N ALA A 252 28.24 -9.66 -26.88
CA ALA A 252 28.39 -8.66 -27.91
C ALA A 252 28.93 -7.36 -27.30
N SER A 253 30.06 -6.89 -27.83
CA SER A 253 30.71 -5.62 -27.49
C SER A 253 30.11 -4.42 -28.21
#